data_AF-A0A4W5RHA4-F1
#
_entry.id   AF-A0A4W5RHA4-F1
#
_cell.length_a   1.000
_cell.length_b   1.000
_cell.length_c   1.000
_cell.angle_alpha   90.00
_cell.angle_beta   90.00
_cell.angle_gamma   90.00
#
_symmetry.space_group_name_H-M   'P 1'
#
loop_
_entity.id
_entity.type
_entity.pdbx_description
1 polymer ?
#
loop_
_entity_poly.entity_id
_entity_poly.type
_entity_poly.pdbx_seq_one_letter_code
_entity_poly.pdbx_strand_id
1 'polypeptide(L)'
;MHFSIPETEVRSGENGSTFVAYNIHVNGVLHCRVRYSQLLGLHEQIKKEYGNNLVPAFPPKKIFTLTPTDVEQRREQLEKYMQAVRQDPMLGASEMFNSFLRKAQQETQQIPTEEVPLEIYLSNGQTVEVNILTSDQTEDVLEAVASKLDLPDNLVGYFSLFLVREGVDGGLTCVRKLQEFELPYVSVTSLRSSEFHIILRKSYWDTAYDSDVMDNRVGLNLLYAQTVSDIDRGWILVNKDQHRQLKSLQEKGSKKEFIRLGQTLKYFGYIKFDPCVTDFPEKGCHVIVSAGNNELNFQVKLPNEQIKEGSFKVTRMRCWRVTSSQVPVVNGSSSPTPAPCSSAKCEVKLELAFEYLMSKDRLQWVTITSPQAIMMSICLQSMVDELMVKKSGGSIKKMLRKRHNGSLHRSESLQAVKSPPLLDSPDPNRDQIVKLSTKLSSVSLKGISASNSANDISGNDFHGNYAFEGIGDDDL
;
A
#
# COMPACT_ATOMS: atom_id res chain seq x y z
N MET A 1 -4.79 1.49 3.93
CA MET A 1 -3.32 1.41 4.11
C MET A 1 -3.02 1.47 5.58
N HIS A 2 -2.18 0.57 6.08
CA HIS A 2 -2.02 0.38 7.51
C HIS A 2 -0.69 0.97 8.00
N PHE A 3 -0.76 1.95 8.90
CA PHE A 3 0.39 2.47 9.64
C PHE A 3 0.44 1.77 11.00
N SER A 4 1.64 1.36 11.41
CA SER A 4 1.92 0.77 12.72
C SER A 4 3.26 1.27 13.25
N ILE A 5 3.44 1.25 14.56
CA ILE A 5 4.68 1.57 15.26
C ILE A 5 4.98 0.40 16.18
N PRO A 6 5.43 -0.76 15.67
CA PRO A 6 5.54 -1.98 16.46
C PRO A 6 6.59 -1.89 17.58
N GLU A 7 7.58 -1.00 17.43
CA GLU A 7 8.69 -0.90 18.35
C GLU A 7 9.25 0.53 18.44
N THR A 8 10.01 0.76 19.52
CA THR A 8 10.80 1.98 19.73
C THR A 8 12.24 1.61 19.99
N GLU A 9 13.17 2.46 19.57
CA GLU A 9 14.60 2.26 19.76
C GLU A 9 15.27 3.51 20.34
N VAL A 10 16.26 3.33 21.21
CA VAL A 10 17.07 4.43 21.73
C VAL A 10 18.21 4.69 20.75
N ARG A 11 18.34 5.92 20.27
CA ARG A 11 19.39 6.36 19.35
C ARG A 11 20.19 7.51 19.91
N SER A 12 21.44 7.62 19.49
CA SER A 12 22.28 8.79 19.75
C SER A 12 22.10 9.82 18.64
N GLY A 13 21.86 11.07 19.03
CA GLY A 13 21.92 12.22 18.14
C GLY A 13 23.35 12.63 17.84
N GLU A 14 23.52 13.51 16.86
CA GLU A 14 24.83 14.00 16.40
C GLU A 14 25.63 14.70 17.51
N ASN A 15 24.94 15.31 18.47
CA ASN A 15 25.52 15.96 19.65
C ASN A 15 25.80 14.99 20.82
N GLY A 16 25.67 13.68 20.63
CA GLY A 16 25.84 12.66 21.65
C GLY A 16 24.68 12.49 22.64
N SER A 17 23.62 13.32 22.54
CA SER A 17 22.40 13.13 23.34
C SER A 17 21.62 11.91 22.87
N THR A 18 20.94 11.21 23.76
CA THR A 18 20.08 10.07 23.39
C THR A 18 18.63 10.51 23.22
N PHE A 19 17.93 9.88 22.28
CA PHE A 19 16.51 10.08 22.05
C PHE A 19 15.81 8.77 21.71
N VAL A 20 14.50 8.73 21.92
CA VAL A 20 13.64 7.62 21.51
C VAL A 20 13.17 7.85 20.08
N ALA A 21 13.49 6.92 19.19
CA ALA A 21 12.93 6.83 17.85
C ALA A 21 11.76 5.85 17.83
N TYR A 22 10.75 6.19 17.04
CA TYR A 22 9.55 5.40 16.80
C TYR A 22 9.67 4.80 15.39
N ASN A 23 9.63 3.48 15.31
CA ASN A 23 9.81 2.75 14.05
C ASN A 23 8.46 2.69 13.35
N ILE A 24 8.22 3.59 12.38
CA ILE A 24 6.96 3.63 11.62
C ILE A 24 7.03 2.58 10.52
N HIS A 25 6.17 1.58 10.63
CA HIS A 25 5.95 0.57 9.63
C HIS A 25 4.72 0.92 8.81
N VAL A 26 4.88 0.95 7.50
CA VAL A 26 3.77 1.03 6.56
C VAL A 26 3.57 -0.36 6.01
N ASN A 27 2.36 -0.89 6.19
CA ASN A 27 1.99 -2.17 5.62
C ASN A 27 3.01 -3.27 6.04
N GLY A 28 3.30 -3.37 7.33
CA GLY A 28 4.22 -4.35 7.92
C GLY A 28 5.71 -4.12 7.69
N VAL A 29 6.09 -3.29 6.72
CA VAL A 29 7.49 -2.99 6.38
C VAL A 29 7.90 -1.69 7.05
N LEU A 30 9.11 -1.66 7.63
CA LEU A 30 9.68 -0.44 8.15
C LEU A 30 9.80 0.61 7.04
N HIS A 31 9.12 1.75 7.21
CA HIS A 31 9.18 2.86 6.29
C HIS A 31 10.17 3.92 6.76
N CYS A 32 10.02 4.38 8.01
CA CYS A 32 10.91 5.38 8.57
C CYS A 32 11.06 5.26 10.09
N ARG A 33 12.10 5.92 10.62
CA ARG A 33 12.39 6.05 12.04
C ARG A 33 12.39 7.52 12.39
N VAL A 34 11.49 7.93 13.27
CA VAL A 34 11.31 9.35 13.61
C VAL A 34 11.29 9.55 15.11
N ARG A 35 11.81 10.68 15.58
CA ARG A 35 11.67 11.12 16.98
C ARG A 35 10.34 11.84 17.18
N TYR A 36 9.84 11.85 18.42
CA TYR A 36 8.58 12.52 18.78
C TYR A 36 8.50 13.97 18.27
N SER A 37 9.59 14.74 18.35
CA SER A 37 9.58 16.14 17.91
C SER A 37 9.42 16.31 16.40
N GLN A 38 9.83 15.33 15.58
CA GLN A 38 9.57 15.36 14.13
C GLN A 38 8.07 15.19 13.84
N LEU A 39 7.41 14.24 14.50
CA LEU A 39 5.96 14.04 14.39
C LEU A 39 5.16 15.21 14.96
N LEU A 40 5.65 15.84 16.02
CA LEU A 40 5.06 17.06 16.55
C LEU A 40 5.18 18.22 15.55
N GLY A 41 6.35 18.39 14.92
CA GLY A 41 6.53 19.40 13.89
C GLY A 41 5.57 19.22 12.72
N LEU A 42 5.38 17.98 12.27
CA LEU A 42 4.35 17.64 11.28
C LEU A 42 2.95 18.01 11.79
N HIS A 43 2.59 17.63 13.01
CA HIS A 43 1.29 17.96 13.61
C HIS A 43 1.02 19.47 13.64
N GLU A 44 1.99 20.27 14.07
CA GLU A 44 1.88 21.72 14.13
C GLU A 44 1.68 22.34 12.73
N GLN A 45 2.34 21.80 11.71
CA GLN A 45 2.16 22.24 10.33
C GLN A 45 0.77 21.87 9.77
N ILE A 46 0.32 20.63 9.97
CA ILE A 46 -1.02 20.18 9.56
C ILE A 46 -2.09 21.04 10.27
N LYS A 47 -1.93 21.27 11.57
CA LYS A 47 -2.82 22.10 12.37
C LYS A 47 -2.87 23.55 11.88
N LYS A 48 -1.74 24.11 11.45
CA LYS A 48 -1.66 25.45 10.89
C LYS A 48 -2.39 25.56 9.55
N GLU A 49 -2.30 24.53 8.70
CA GLU A 49 -2.89 24.55 7.35
C GLU A 49 -4.38 24.21 7.35
N TYR A 50 -4.80 23.17 8.08
CA TYR A 50 -6.17 22.63 8.05
C TYR A 50 -7.03 23.06 9.25
N GLY A 51 -6.43 23.66 10.27
CA GLY A 51 -7.13 24.13 11.47
C GLY A 51 -7.44 23.02 12.49
N ASN A 52 -7.68 23.42 13.75
CA ASN A 52 -7.76 22.49 14.88
C ASN A 52 -8.87 21.43 14.81
N ASN A 53 -9.96 21.70 14.07
CA ASN A 53 -11.14 20.84 14.08
C ASN A 53 -10.95 19.56 13.24
N LEU A 54 -10.03 19.59 12.27
CA LEU A 54 -9.76 18.46 11.36
C LEU A 54 -8.60 17.59 11.84
N VAL A 55 -7.71 18.12 12.68
CA VAL A 55 -6.49 17.42 13.07
C VAL A 55 -6.76 16.46 14.23
N PRO A 56 -6.41 15.16 14.10
CA PRO A 56 -6.53 14.21 15.19
C PRO A 56 -5.75 14.65 16.45
N ALA A 57 -6.19 14.17 17.60
CA ALA A 57 -5.52 14.45 18.87
C ALA A 57 -4.06 13.95 18.83
N PHE A 58 -3.13 14.83 19.21
CA PHE A 58 -1.70 14.51 19.26
C PHE A 58 -1.24 14.28 20.71
N PRO A 59 -0.39 13.28 20.99
CA PRO A 59 0.10 13.03 22.35
C PRO A 59 0.84 14.25 22.91
N PRO A 60 0.56 14.70 24.14
CA PRO A 60 1.19 15.90 24.69
C PRO A 60 2.66 15.69 25.07
N LYS A 61 3.40 16.80 25.11
CA LYS A 61 4.75 16.83 25.70
C LYS A 61 4.64 16.52 27.20
N LYS A 62 5.57 15.71 27.71
CA LYS A 62 5.76 15.50 29.16
C LYS A 62 6.97 16.32 29.59
N ILE A 63 6.88 16.94 30.77
CA ILE A 63 7.88 17.88 31.30
C ILE A 63 9.04 17.13 31.97
N PHE A 64 8.82 15.88 32.39
CA PHE A 64 9.81 15.02 33.02
C PHE A 64 10.35 13.96 32.06
N THR A 65 11.50 13.37 32.41
CA THR A 65 12.08 12.21 31.72
C THR A 65 11.05 11.09 31.62
N LEU A 66 10.90 10.52 30.43
CA LEU A 66 9.90 9.48 30.19
C LEU A 66 10.32 8.17 30.88
N THR A 67 9.39 7.58 31.62
CA THR A 67 9.52 6.17 32.03
C THR A 67 9.28 5.25 30.82
N PRO A 68 9.70 3.97 30.87
CA PRO A 68 9.39 3.00 29.83
C PRO A 68 7.87 2.89 29.54
N THR A 69 7.04 2.96 30.58
CA THR A 69 5.57 2.97 30.45
C THR A 69 5.08 4.23 29.72
N ASP A 70 5.69 5.39 29.96
CA ASP A 70 5.35 6.62 29.25
C ASP A 70 5.73 6.57 27.76
N VAL A 71 6.84 5.90 27.43
CA VAL A 71 7.28 5.67 26.05
C VAL A 71 6.28 4.78 25.32
N GLU A 72 5.87 3.68 25.95
CA GLU A 72 4.91 2.74 25.35
C GLU A 72 3.54 3.39 25.14
N GLN A 73 3.03 4.11 26.15
CA GLN A 73 1.78 4.86 26.01
C GLN A 73 1.85 5.88 24.86
N ARG A 74 2.98 6.57 24.72
CA ARG A 74 3.19 7.53 23.63
C ARG A 74 3.30 6.85 22.28
N ARG A 75 3.93 5.67 22.20
CA ARG A 75 4.02 4.86 20.97
C ARG A 75 2.61 4.54 20.44
N GLU A 76 1.74 4.02 21.31
CA GLU A 76 0.34 3.73 20.95
C GLU A 76 -0.43 4.97 20.50
N GLN A 77 -0.24 6.11 21.18
CA GLN A 77 -0.91 7.36 20.82
C GLN A 77 -0.41 7.92 19.47
N LEU A 78 0.89 7.83 19.18
CA LEU A 78 1.46 8.24 17.90
C LEU A 78 1.00 7.32 16.76
N GLU A 79 0.88 6.01 17.02
CA GLU A 79 0.34 5.06 16.05
C GLU A 79 -1.10 5.42 15.65
N LYS A 80 -1.96 5.63 16.65
CA LYS A 80 -3.36 6.08 16.44
C LYS A 80 -3.43 7.40 15.70
N TYR A 81 -2.54 8.34 16.03
CA TYR A 81 -2.44 9.63 15.33
C TYR A 81 -2.11 9.44 13.85
N MET A 82 -1.07 8.65 13.53
CA MET A 82 -0.66 8.40 12.14
C MET A 82 -1.76 7.70 11.33
N GLN A 83 -2.44 6.73 11.93
CA GLN A 83 -3.59 6.06 11.32
C GLN A 83 -4.74 7.03 11.04
N ALA A 84 -5.10 7.88 12.00
CA ALA A 84 -6.16 8.86 11.85
C ALA A 84 -5.85 9.91 10.77
N VAL A 85 -4.61 10.42 10.72
CA VAL A 85 -4.17 11.36 9.67
C VAL A 85 -4.26 10.69 8.30
N ARG A 86 -3.84 9.42 8.17
CA ARG A 86 -3.89 8.72 6.87
C ARG A 86 -5.33 8.40 6.43
N GLN A 87 -6.22 8.09 7.36
CA GLN A 87 -7.61 7.73 7.06
C GLN A 87 -8.45 8.95 6.65
N ASP A 88 -8.07 10.16 7.08
CA ASP A 88 -8.75 11.37 6.64
C ASP A 88 -8.48 11.65 5.14
N PRO A 89 -9.52 11.82 4.29
CA PRO A 89 -9.34 11.99 2.85
C PRO A 89 -8.56 13.24 2.45
N MET A 90 -8.59 14.30 3.26
CA MET A 90 -7.86 15.54 2.99
C MET A 90 -6.43 15.45 3.52
N LEU A 91 -6.27 15.04 4.78
CA LEU A 91 -4.95 14.99 5.41
C LEU A 91 -4.07 13.87 4.82
N GLY A 92 -4.65 12.69 4.58
CA GLY A 92 -3.95 11.53 4.05
C GLY A 92 -3.45 11.73 2.62
N ALA A 93 -4.14 12.56 1.83
CA ALA A 93 -3.74 12.95 0.48
C ALA A 93 -2.90 14.25 0.45
N SER A 94 -2.66 14.90 1.59
CA SER A 94 -1.93 16.16 1.63
C SER A 94 -0.47 15.98 1.23
N GLU A 95 0.06 16.92 0.46
CA GLU A 95 1.48 16.93 0.07
C GLU A 95 2.38 17.09 1.29
N MET A 96 1.93 17.81 2.32
CA MET A 96 2.66 17.95 3.58
C MET A 96 2.93 16.60 4.26
N PHE A 97 1.89 15.76 4.38
CA PHE A 97 2.03 14.44 5.00
C PHE A 97 2.88 13.49 4.13
N ASN A 98 2.62 13.43 2.82
CA ASN A 98 3.36 12.56 1.91
C ASN A 98 4.84 12.99 1.78
N SER A 99 5.12 14.29 1.73
CA SER A 99 6.49 14.85 1.71
C SER A 99 7.25 14.52 3.00
N PHE A 100 6.60 14.61 4.17
CA PHE A 100 7.20 14.17 5.43
C PHE A 100 7.61 12.70 5.38
N LEU A 101 6.73 11.83 4.89
CA LEU A 101 7.00 10.39 4.79
C LEU A 101 8.16 10.09 3.84
N ARG A 102 8.27 10.76 2.70
CA ARG A 102 9.38 10.61 1.75
C ARG A 102 10.71 11.02 2.38
N LYS A 103 10.76 12.21 2.99
CA LYS A 103 11.97 12.72 3.67
C LYS A 103 12.41 11.78 4.80
N ALA A 104 11.47 11.37 5.63
CA ALA A 104 11.76 10.46 6.74
C ALA A 104 12.24 9.08 6.24
N GLN A 105 11.70 8.56 5.13
CA GLN A 105 12.16 7.32 4.50
C GLN A 105 13.63 7.45 4.06
N GLN A 106 13.96 8.52 3.35
CA GLN A 106 15.29 8.79 2.83
C GLN A 106 16.33 8.95 3.96
N GLU A 107 16.00 9.75 4.98
CA GLU A 107 16.86 9.95 6.17
C GLU A 107 17.10 8.65 6.94
N THR A 108 16.07 7.81 7.06
CA THR A 108 16.17 6.53 7.78
C THR A 108 17.19 5.59 7.14
N GLN A 109 17.29 5.62 5.80
CA GLN A 109 18.22 4.81 5.03
C GLN A 109 19.56 5.51 4.78
N GLN A 110 19.67 6.80 5.16
CA GLN A 110 20.85 7.64 4.95
C GLN A 110 21.29 7.71 3.48
N ILE A 111 20.32 7.72 2.56
CA ILE A 111 20.58 7.78 1.12
C ILE A 111 20.54 9.25 0.67
N PRO A 112 21.64 9.84 0.17
CA PRO A 112 21.63 11.21 -0.34
C PRO A 112 20.79 11.31 -1.61
N THR A 113 20.33 12.52 -1.95
CA THR A 113 19.72 12.78 -3.26
C THR A 113 20.80 12.83 -4.34
N GLU A 114 20.75 11.88 -5.26
CA GLU A 114 21.68 11.77 -6.40
C GLU A 114 20.99 11.11 -7.60
N GLU A 115 21.52 11.35 -8.80
CA GLU A 115 21.04 10.70 -10.02
C GLU A 115 21.56 9.26 -10.09
N VAL A 116 20.66 8.31 -10.33
CA VAL A 116 20.95 6.87 -10.37
C VAL A 116 20.16 6.19 -11.50
N PRO A 117 20.73 5.17 -12.15
CA PRO A 117 19.93 4.27 -12.98
C PRO A 117 19.09 3.36 -12.07
N LEU A 118 17.82 3.16 -12.43
CA LEU A 118 16.92 2.21 -11.81
C LEU A 118 16.34 1.27 -12.88
N GLU A 119 16.50 -0.03 -12.68
CA GLU A 119 15.92 -1.06 -13.54
C GLU A 119 14.48 -1.36 -13.14
N ILE A 120 13.57 -1.27 -14.12
CA ILE A 120 12.16 -1.60 -13.96
C ILE A 120 11.83 -2.78 -14.86
N TYR A 121 11.33 -3.86 -14.26
CA TYR A 121 11.01 -5.10 -14.96
C TYR A 121 9.62 -5.02 -15.60
N LEU A 122 9.50 -5.53 -16.82
CA LEU A 122 8.23 -5.80 -17.48
C LEU A 122 7.78 -7.23 -17.15
N SER A 123 6.49 -7.51 -17.35
CA SER A 123 5.93 -8.82 -17.00
C SER A 123 6.53 -10.00 -17.80
N ASN A 124 7.18 -9.73 -18.94
CA ASN A 124 7.89 -10.73 -19.75
C ASN A 124 9.37 -10.91 -19.37
N GLY A 125 9.84 -10.28 -18.29
CA GLY A 125 11.23 -10.35 -17.82
C GLY A 125 12.20 -9.39 -18.52
N GLN A 126 11.75 -8.61 -19.51
CA GLN A 126 12.57 -7.52 -20.05
C GLN A 126 12.70 -6.38 -19.04
N THR A 127 13.82 -5.67 -19.06
CA THR A 127 14.06 -4.51 -18.20
C THR A 127 14.02 -3.20 -18.98
N VAL A 128 13.58 -2.15 -18.29
CA VAL A 128 13.59 -0.76 -18.73
C VAL A 128 14.43 0.00 -17.72
N GLU A 129 15.59 0.48 -18.14
CA GLU A 129 16.43 1.34 -17.30
C GLU A 129 16.02 2.81 -17.47
N VAL A 130 15.76 3.46 -16.34
CA VAL A 130 15.45 4.89 -16.25
C VAL A 130 16.43 5.60 -15.33
N ASN A 131 16.86 6.80 -15.70
CA ASN A 131 17.67 7.66 -14.83
C ASN A 131 16.74 8.52 -13.99
N ILE A 132 16.85 8.40 -12.68
CA ILE A 132 15.99 9.05 -11.68
C ILE A 132 16.84 9.69 -10.59
N LEU A 133 16.26 10.51 -9.73
CA LEU A 133 16.86 10.84 -8.45
C LEU A 133 16.49 9.78 -7.41
N THR A 134 17.39 9.47 -6.47
CA THR A 134 17.07 8.61 -5.32
C THR A 134 15.90 9.12 -4.46
N SER A 135 15.56 10.41 -4.58
CA SER A 135 14.43 11.07 -3.92
C SER A 135 13.17 11.22 -4.79
N ASP A 136 13.17 10.68 -6.01
CA ASP A 136 11.97 10.69 -6.86
C ASP A 136 10.88 9.80 -6.24
N GLN A 137 9.64 10.29 -6.27
CA GLN A 137 8.49 9.53 -5.76
C GLN A 137 7.97 8.55 -6.81
N THR A 138 7.06 7.67 -6.39
CA THR A 138 6.51 6.61 -7.24
C THR A 138 5.93 7.11 -8.57
N GLU A 139 5.27 8.27 -8.58
CA GLU A 139 4.72 8.84 -9.82
C GLU A 139 5.83 9.32 -10.76
N ASP A 140 6.84 10.03 -10.26
CA ASP A 140 7.97 10.51 -11.07
C ASP A 140 8.69 9.34 -11.78
N VAL A 141 8.91 8.23 -11.06
CA VAL A 141 9.52 7.01 -11.63
C VAL A 141 8.58 6.36 -12.65
N LEU A 142 7.27 6.31 -12.38
CA LEU A 142 6.28 5.77 -13.31
C LEU A 142 6.22 6.58 -14.62
N GLU A 143 6.27 7.91 -14.52
CA GLU A 143 6.34 8.83 -15.67
C GLU A 143 7.63 8.65 -16.46
N ALA A 144 8.78 8.52 -15.78
CA ALA A 144 10.05 8.24 -16.44
C ALA A 144 10.03 6.91 -17.23
N VAL A 145 9.43 5.86 -16.66
CA VAL A 145 9.23 4.56 -17.32
C VAL A 145 8.29 4.69 -18.52
N ALA A 146 7.17 5.38 -18.35
CA ALA A 146 6.21 5.59 -19.43
C ALA A 146 6.83 6.35 -20.59
N SER A 147 7.58 7.42 -20.31
CA SER A 147 8.32 8.20 -21.31
C SER A 147 9.35 7.33 -22.03
N LYS A 148 10.11 6.50 -21.30
CA LYS A 148 11.09 5.56 -21.88
C LYS A 148 10.46 4.52 -22.81
N LEU A 149 9.20 4.16 -22.57
CA LEU A 149 8.43 3.19 -23.34
C LEU A 149 7.59 3.81 -24.46
N ASP A 150 7.58 5.13 -24.62
CA ASP A 150 6.66 5.88 -25.48
C ASP A 150 5.17 5.58 -25.17
N LEU A 151 4.85 5.34 -23.89
CA LEU A 151 3.47 5.16 -23.43
C LEU A 151 2.79 6.53 -23.28
N PRO A 152 1.65 6.79 -23.94
CA PRO A 152 0.96 8.08 -23.82
C PRO A 152 0.52 8.41 -22.38
N ASP A 153 0.62 9.69 -22.00
CA ASP A 153 0.26 10.22 -20.66
C ASP A 153 -1.13 9.77 -20.21
N ASN A 154 -2.10 9.74 -21.13
CA ASN A 154 -3.47 9.33 -20.83
C ASN A 154 -3.63 7.83 -20.49
N LEU A 155 -2.59 7.02 -20.70
CA LEU A 155 -2.54 5.60 -20.37
C LEU A 155 -1.67 5.29 -19.15
N VAL A 156 -0.83 6.22 -18.68
CA VAL A 156 0.09 6.01 -17.54
C VAL A 156 -0.63 5.49 -16.30
N GLY A 157 -1.75 6.13 -15.94
CA GLY A 157 -2.51 5.75 -14.76
C GLY A 157 -3.15 4.35 -14.81
N TYR A 158 -3.18 3.68 -15.97
CA TYR A 158 -3.64 2.28 -16.07
C TYR A 158 -2.59 1.27 -15.56
N PHE A 159 -1.37 1.74 -15.28
CA PHE A 159 -0.27 0.95 -14.77
C PHE A 159 0.16 1.43 -13.38
N SER A 160 0.95 0.62 -12.70
CA SER A 160 1.58 0.99 -11.44
C SER A 160 2.87 0.20 -11.25
N LEU A 161 3.71 0.70 -10.34
CA LEU A 161 4.91 0.01 -9.91
C LEU A 161 4.61 -0.92 -8.73
N PHE A 162 5.12 -2.13 -8.79
CA PHE A 162 4.99 -3.13 -7.73
C PHE A 162 6.36 -3.62 -7.31
N LEU A 163 6.57 -3.72 -6.01
CA LEU A 163 7.70 -4.44 -5.45
C LEU A 163 7.37 -5.93 -5.49
N VAL A 164 8.24 -6.72 -6.11
CA VAL A 164 8.14 -8.17 -6.21
C VAL A 164 9.37 -8.84 -5.65
N ARG A 165 9.22 -10.10 -5.24
CA ARG A 165 10.32 -10.97 -4.86
C ARG A 165 10.37 -12.14 -5.83
N GLU A 166 11.54 -12.41 -6.38
CA GLU A 166 11.82 -13.60 -7.17
C GLU A 166 12.27 -14.74 -6.25
N GLY A 167 11.55 -15.86 -6.32
CA GLY A 167 11.85 -17.10 -5.61
C GLY A 167 12.94 -17.90 -6.31
N VAL A 168 13.50 -18.88 -5.59
CA VAL A 168 14.58 -19.75 -6.09
C VAL A 168 14.13 -20.60 -7.29
N ASP A 169 12.83 -20.84 -7.43
CA ASP A 169 12.20 -21.56 -8.53
C ASP A 169 11.83 -20.65 -9.72
N GLY A 170 12.16 -19.36 -9.66
CA GLY A 170 11.77 -18.35 -10.65
C GLY A 170 10.33 -17.86 -10.51
N GLY A 171 9.61 -18.24 -9.44
CA GLY A 171 8.30 -17.68 -9.12
C GLY A 171 8.41 -16.20 -8.72
N LEU A 172 7.48 -15.34 -9.16
CA LEU A 172 7.39 -13.97 -8.65
C LEU A 172 6.26 -13.83 -7.63
N THR A 173 6.63 -13.48 -6.42
CA THR A 173 5.72 -13.08 -5.34
C THR A 173 5.50 -11.58 -5.40
N CYS A 174 4.24 -11.15 -5.54
CA CYS A 174 3.90 -9.73 -5.44
C CYS A 174 3.90 -9.29 -3.97
N VAL A 175 4.92 -8.52 -3.56
CA VAL A 175 5.07 -8.09 -2.17
C VAL A 175 4.07 -6.99 -1.86
N ARG A 176 4.02 -5.94 -2.69
CA ARG A 176 3.09 -4.82 -2.56
C ARG A 176 3.14 -3.88 -3.77
N LYS A 177 2.06 -3.14 -3.98
CA LYS A 177 2.03 -1.95 -4.86
C LYS A 177 2.76 -0.79 -4.18
N LEU A 178 3.68 -0.12 -4.88
CA LEU A 178 4.34 1.10 -4.40
C LEU A 178 3.34 2.25 -4.33
N GLN A 179 3.41 3.03 -3.25
CA GLN A 179 2.46 4.09 -2.93
C GLN A 179 3.05 5.47 -3.27
N GLU A 180 2.19 6.47 -3.43
CA GLU A 180 2.57 7.82 -3.88
C GLU A 180 3.63 8.50 -2.97
N PHE A 181 3.64 8.21 -1.67
CA PHE A 181 4.65 8.75 -0.73
C PHE A 181 5.91 7.90 -0.61
N GLU A 182 6.06 6.85 -1.41
CA GLU A 182 7.26 6.02 -1.40
C GLU A 182 8.27 6.50 -2.44
N LEU A 183 9.54 6.33 -2.08
CA LEU A 183 10.69 6.49 -2.95
C LEU A 183 11.06 5.10 -3.52
N PRO A 184 10.79 4.79 -4.79
CA PRO A 184 11.00 3.45 -5.35
C PRO A 184 12.43 2.94 -5.18
N TYR A 185 13.42 3.78 -5.45
CA TYR A 185 14.84 3.44 -5.27
C TYR A 185 15.17 3.04 -3.84
N VAL A 186 14.75 3.83 -2.86
CA VAL A 186 14.97 3.54 -1.44
C VAL A 186 14.23 2.26 -1.02
N SER A 187 13.01 2.07 -1.53
CA SER A 187 12.15 0.94 -1.19
C SER A 187 12.74 -0.41 -1.61
N VAL A 188 13.38 -0.49 -2.77
CA VAL A 188 14.04 -1.73 -3.23
C VAL A 188 15.43 -1.89 -2.61
N THR A 189 16.25 -0.84 -2.58
CA THR A 189 17.64 -0.91 -2.11
C THR A 189 17.75 -1.17 -0.60
N SER A 190 16.79 -0.68 0.19
CA SER A 190 16.77 -0.91 1.64
C SER A 190 16.61 -2.38 2.05
N LEU A 191 16.12 -3.23 1.15
CA LEU A 191 15.96 -4.67 1.39
C LEU A 191 17.29 -5.43 1.30
N ARG A 192 18.33 -4.81 0.68
CA ARG A 192 19.70 -5.37 0.56
C ARG A 192 19.73 -6.80 0.04
N SER A 193 18.85 -7.11 -0.90
CA SER A 193 18.74 -8.43 -1.51
C SER A 193 18.43 -8.28 -3.00
N SER A 194 19.14 -9.05 -3.83
CA SER A 194 18.94 -9.12 -5.27
C SER A 194 17.70 -9.92 -5.67
N GLU A 195 16.96 -10.50 -4.71
CA GLU A 195 15.70 -11.18 -4.99
C GLU A 195 14.56 -10.18 -5.22
N PHE A 196 14.71 -8.91 -4.83
CA PHE A 196 13.65 -7.92 -4.91
C PHE A 196 13.82 -7.00 -6.11
N HIS A 197 12.74 -6.84 -6.86
CA HIS A 197 12.71 -6.04 -8.09
C HIS A 197 11.44 -5.19 -8.12
N ILE A 198 11.46 -4.13 -8.93
CA ILE A 198 10.28 -3.32 -9.22
C ILE A 198 9.77 -3.71 -10.59
N ILE A 199 8.47 -4.04 -10.70
CA ILE A 199 7.82 -4.34 -11.97
C ILE A 199 6.79 -3.27 -12.34
N LEU A 200 6.63 -3.03 -13.64
CA LEU A 200 5.48 -2.34 -14.22
C LEU A 200 4.36 -3.35 -14.50
N ARG A 201 3.16 -3.10 -13.97
CA ARG A 201 1.99 -3.97 -14.20
C ARG A 201 0.71 -3.15 -14.34
N LYS A 202 -0.27 -3.65 -15.09
CA LYS A 202 -1.65 -3.12 -15.10
C LYS A 202 -2.19 -3.02 -13.66
N SER A 203 -2.91 -1.95 -13.36
CA SER A 203 -3.32 -1.59 -11.99
C SER A 203 -4.82 -1.34 -11.81
N TYR A 204 -5.65 -1.88 -12.72
CA TYR A 204 -7.11 -1.85 -12.69
C TYR A 204 -7.70 -3.27 -12.77
N TRP A 205 -8.96 -3.43 -12.32
CA TRP A 205 -9.59 -4.74 -12.15
C TRP A 205 -10.56 -5.10 -13.27
N ASP A 206 -11.38 -4.15 -13.72
CA ASP A 206 -12.36 -4.42 -14.77
C ASP A 206 -11.73 -4.50 -16.16
N THR A 207 -12.02 -5.60 -16.83
CA THR A 207 -11.52 -5.92 -18.18
C THR A 207 -12.12 -5.02 -19.26
N ALA A 208 -13.22 -4.30 -18.98
CA ALA A 208 -13.74 -3.27 -19.86
C ALA A 208 -12.70 -2.18 -20.16
N TYR A 209 -11.78 -1.91 -19.23
CA TYR A 209 -10.70 -0.95 -19.43
C TYR A 209 -9.57 -1.46 -20.32
N ASP A 210 -9.51 -2.76 -20.60
CA ASP A 210 -8.50 -3.30 -21.51
C ASP A 210 -8.65 -2.71 -22.92
N SER A 211 -9.87 -2.34 -23.36
CA SER A 211 -10.06 -1.75 -24.69
C SER A 211 -9.37 -0.39 -24.82
N ASP A 212 -9.45 0.46 -23.80
CA ASP A 212 -8.76 1.76 -23.79
C ASP A 212 -7.24 1.59 -23.98
N VAL A 213 -6.68 0.57 -23.34
CA VAL A 213 -5.23 0.30 -23.35
C VAL A 213 -4.80 -0.42 -24.64
N MET A 214 -5.61 -1.34 -25.16
CA MET A 214 -5.33 -2.09 -26.39
C MET A 214 -5.42 -1.24 -27.67
N ASP A 215 -6.05 -0.07 -27.62
CA ASP A 215 -6.13 0.83 -28.78
C ASP A 215 -4.83 1.60 -29.03
N ASN A 216 -3.88 1.56 -28.09
CA ASN A 216 -2.51 2.00 -28.28
C ASN A 216 -1.54 0.82 -28.44
N ARG A 217 -0.55 0.94 -29.34
CA ARG A 217 0.43 -0.12 -29.62
C ARG A 217 1.27 -0.53 -28.39
N VAL A 218 1.75 0.44 -27.62
CA VAL A 218 2.58 0.18 -26.41
C VAL A 218 1.71 -0.44 -25.32
N GLY A 219 0.53 0.14 -25.07
CA GLY A 219 -0.44 -0.42 -24.14
C GLY A 219 -0.84 -1.86 -24.47
N LEU A 220 -1.13 -2.15 -25.76
CA LEU A 220 -1.41 -3.49 -26.25
C LEU A 220 -0.24 -4.46 -26.00
N ASN A 221 1.01 -4.02 -26.24
CA ASN A 221 2.19 -4.85 -26.00
C ASN A 221 2.39 -5.17 -24.52
N LEU A 222 2.18 -4.19 -23.63
CA LEU A 222 2.30 -4.36 -22.19
C LEU A 222 1.24 -5.34 -21.66
N LEU A 223 -0.04 -5.17 -22.04
CA LEU A 223 -1.10 -6.10 -21.66
C LEU A 223 -0.88 -7.50 -22.23
N TYR A 224 -0.42 -7.60 -23.48
CA TYR A 224 -0.09 -8.89 -24.09
C TYR A 224 1.03 -9.60 -23.33
N ALA A 225 2.14 -8.91 -23.06
CA ALA A 225 3.27 -9.44 -22.32
C ALA A 225 2.87 -9.93 -20.92
N GLN A 226 2.03 -9.16 -20.23
CA GLN A 226 1.48 -9.56 -18.93
C GLN A 226 0.58 -10.79 -19.05
N THR A 227 -0.31 -10.84 -20.04
CA THR A 227 -1.23 -11.97 -20.23
C THR A 227 -0.47 -13.27 -20.52
N VAL A 228 0.57 -13.23 -21.35
CA VAL A 228 1.43 -14.39 -21.61
C VAL A 228 2.10 -14.86 -20.31
N SER A 229 2.72 -13.94 -19.57
CA SER A 229 3.39 -14.26 -18.30
C SER A 229 2.44 -14.86 -17.26
N ASP A 230 1.23 -14.31 -17.13
CA ASP A 230 0.22 -14.80 -16.20
C ASP A 230 -0.29 -16.22 -16.59
N ILE A 231 -0.32 -16.56 -17.89
CA ILE A 231 -0.64 -17.92 -18.37
C ILE A 231 0.54 -18.87 -18.07
N ASP A 232 1.76 -18.48 -18.43
CA ASP A 232 2.96 -19.30 -18.25
C ASP A 232 3.21 -19.67 -16.78
N ARG A 233 2.82 -18.77 -15.86
CA ARG A 233 2.90 -18.96 -14.41
C ARG A 233 1.72 -19.68 -13.79
N GLY A 234 0.72 -20.05 -14.59
CA GLY A 234 -0.51 -20.67 -14.11
C GLY A 234 -1.32 -19.78 -13.14
N TRP A 235 -1.24 -18.46 -13.32
CA TRP A 235 -2.17 -17.51 -12.69
C TRP A 235 -3.49 -17.53 -13.46
N ILE A 236 -3.43 -17.54 -14.78
CA ILE A 236 -4.57 -17.76 -15.67
C ILE A 236 -4.63 -19.26 -16.01
N LEU A 237 -5.79 -19.87 -15.78
CA LEU A 237 -5.97 -21.30 -16.05
C LEU A 237 -6.41 -21.53 -17.50
N VAL A 238 -5.66 -22.38 -18.18
CA VAL A 238 -5.89 -22.79 -19.58
C VAL A 238 -6.05 -24.30 -19.68
N ASN A 239 -7.01 -24.76 -20.47
CA ASN A 239 -7.10 -26.16 -20.88
C ASN A 239 -6.26 -26.44 -22.14
N LYS A 240 -6.16 -27.71 -22.54
CA LYS A 240 -5.32 -28.13 -23.68
C LYS A 240 -5.76 -27.56 -25.04
N ASP A 241 -7.04 -27.29 -25.24
CA ASP A 241 -7.56 -26.72 -26.49
C ASP A 241 -7.31 -25.21 -26.54
N GLN A 242 -7.60 -24.51 -25.44
CA GLN A 242 -7.32 -23.08 -25.27
C GLN A 242 -5.83 -22.79 -25.42
N HIS A 243 -4.96 -23.60 -24.83
CA HIS A 243 -3.51 -23.46 -24.98
C HIS A 243 -3.07 -23.60 -26.45
N ARG A 244 -3.68 -24.51 -27.22
CA ARG A 244 -3.40 -24.64 -28.67
C ARG A 244 -3.85 -23.41 -29.45
N GLN A 245 -5.02 -22.85 -29.14
CA GLN A 245 -5.53 -21.63 -29.76
C GLN A 245 -4.64 -20.43 -29.45
N LEU A 246 -4.29 -20.22 -28.19
CA LEU A 246 -3.39 -19.17 -27.73
C LEU A 246 -2.03 -19.25 -28.43
N LYS A 247 -1.44 -20.44 -28.51
CA LYS A 247 -0.17 -20.66 -29.23
C LYS A 247 -0.29 -20.29 -30.71
N SER A 248 -1.38 -20.66 -31.38
CA SER A 248 -1.61 -20.27 -32.78
C SER A 248 -1.75 -18.75 -32.95
N LEU A 249 -2.41 -18.06 -32.02
CA LEU A 249 -2.54 -16.60 -32.04
C LEU A 249 -1.19 -15.91 -31.81
N GLN A 250 -0.37 -16.45 -30.90
CA GLN A 250 0.99 -15.99 -30.64
C GLN A 250 1.89 -16.15 -31.86
N GLU A 251 1.86 -17.30 -32.53
CA GLU A 251 2.62 -17.56 -33.78
C GLU A 251 2.20 -16.61 -34.92
N LYS A 252 0.93 -16.21 -34.98
CA LYS A 252 0.40 -15.24 -35.95
C LYS A 252 0.68 -13.78 -35.58
N GLY A 253 1.17 -13.50 -34.37
CA GLY A 253 1.33 -12.15 -33.85
C GLY A 253 0.00 -11.42 -33.55
N SER A 254 -1.12 -12.16 -33.45
CA SER A 254 -2.47 -11.63 -33.22
C SER A 254 -2.70 -11.28 -31.74
N LYS A 255 -2.00 -10.25 -31.26
CA LYS A 255 -1.97 -9.86 -29.83
C LYS A 255 -3.34 -9.47 -29.29
N LYS A 256 -4.14 -8.73 -30.06
CA LYS A 256 -5.47 -8.27 -29.62
C LYS A 256 -6.40 -9.46 -29.43
N GLU A 257 -6.45 -10.36 -30.40
CA GLU A 257 -7.23 -11.61 -30.35
C GLU A 257 -6.73 -12.53 -29.23
N PHE A 258 -5.42 -12.60 -29.00
CA PHE A 258 -4.85 -13.35 -27.88
C PHE A 258 -5.38 -12.84 -26.54
N ILE A 259 -5.35 -11.52 -26.29
CA ILE A 259 -5.90 -10.93 -25.07
C ILE A 259 -7.41 -11.14 -25.00
N ARG A 260 -8.14 -11.01 -26.11
CA ARG A 260 -9.60 -11.27 -26.14
C ARG A 260 -9.93 -12.72 -25.77
N LEU A 261 -9.17 -13.70 -26.25
CA LEU A 261 -9.30 -15.08 -25.78
C LEU A 261 -8.94 -15.17 -24.29
N GLY A 262 -7.86 -14.51 -23.87
CA GLY A 262 -7.43 -14.39 -22.48
C GLY A 262 -8.53 -13.93 -21.53
N GLN A 263 -9.28 -12.88 -21.91
CA GLN A 263 -10.39 -12.32 -21.14
C GLN A 263 -11.50 -13.33 -20.83
N THR A 264 -11.61 -14.42 -21.60
CA THR A 264 -12.60 -15.49 -21.39
C THR A 264 -12.10 -16.59 -20.45
N LEU A 265 -10.81 -16.57 -20.08
CA LEU A 265 -10.17 -17.62 -19.29
C LEU A 265 -10.37 -17.40 -17.79
N LYS A 266 -10.35 -18.50 -17.05
CA LYS A 266 -10.49 -18.45 -15.59
C LYS A 266 -9.29 -17.75 -14.97
N TYR A 267 -9.59 -16.81 -14.08
CA TYR A 267 -8.64 -15.93 -13.39
C TYR A 267 -7.90 -14.90 -14.26
N PHE A 268 -8.36 -14.62 -15.49
CA PHE A 268 -7.86 -13.45 -16.21
C PHE A 268 -8.08 -12.16 -15.40
N GLY A 269 -7.01 -11.37 -15.23
CA GLY A 269 -7.04 -10.14 -14.45
C GLY A 269 -6.94 -10.32 -12.93
N TYR A 270 -6.70 -11.55 -12.44
CA TYR A 270 -6.49 -11.80 -11.02
C TYR A 270 -5.01 -11.65 -10.64
N ILE A 271 -4.76 -11.32 -9.37
CA ILE A 271 -3.47 -11.47 -8.71
C ILE A 271 -3.55 -12.72 -7.84
N LYS A 272 -2.68 -13.69 -8.11
CA LYS A 272 -2.58 -14.94 -7.34
C LYS A 272 -1.52 -14.78 -6.25
N PHE A 273 -1.84 -15.24 -5.05
CA PHE A 273 -0.95 -15.21 -3.89
C PHE A 273 -0.31 -16.57 -3.65
N ASP A 274 0.80 -16.56 -2.91
CA ASP A 274 1.49 -17.78 -2.51
C ASP A 274 0.60 -18.63 -1.60
N PRO A 275 0.82 -19.97 -1.57
CA PRO A 275 0.11 -20.86 -0.66
C PRO A 275 0.22 -20.38 0.78
N CYS A 276 -0.92 -20.31 1.47
CA CYS A 276 -1.02 -19.81 2.83
C CYS A 276 -2.07 -20.60 3.62
N VAL A 277 -2.50 -20.07 4.78
CA VAL A 277 -3.41 -20.77 5.70
C VAL A 277 -4.62 -19.91 5.99
N THR A 278 -5.79 -20.53 6.13
CA THR A 278 -7.04 -19.85 6.51
C THR A 278 -7.76 -20.62 7.62
N ASP A 279 -8.69 -19.92 8.28
CA ASP A 279 -9.63 -20.52 9.23
C ASP A 279 -10.96 -20.99 8.59
N PHE A 280 -11.07 -20.91 7.25
CA PHE A 280 -12.27 -21.27 6.51
C PHE A 280 -12.03 -22.37 5.46
N PRO A 281 -12.90 -23.39 5.33
CA PRO A 281 -14.09 -23.63 6.14
C PRO A 281 -13.79 -24.16 7.54
N GLU A 282 -12.55 -24.62 7.77
CA GLU A 282 -12.06 -25.15 9.04
C GLU A 282 -10.70 -24.52 9.37
N LYS A 283 -10.33 -24.52 10.65
CA LYS A 283 -9.07 -23.93 11.12
C LYS A 283 -7.87 -24.68 10.57
N GLY A 284 -6.92 -23.93 9.99
CA GLY A 284 -5.65 -24.48 9.53
C GLY A 284 -5.68 -25.04 8.13
N CYS A 285 -6.75 -24.80 7.36
CA CYS A 285 -6.80 -25.23 5.96
C CYS A 285 -5.74 -24.51 5.12
N HIS A 286 -5.03 -25.27 4.30
CA HIS A 286 -4.16 -24.70 3.27
C HIS A 286 -4.99 -24.10 2.16
N VAL A 287 -4.62 -22.90 1.70
CA VAL A 287 -5.36 -22.17 0.69
C VAL A 287 -4.43 -21.44 -0.26
N ILE A 288 -4.84 -21.39 -1.53
CA ILE A 288 -4.32 -20.42 -2.49
C ILE A 288 -5.40 -19.37 -2.69
N VAL A 289 -5.05 -18.11 -2.44
CA VAL A 289 -5.95 -16.97 -2.59
C VAL A 289 -5.65 -16.28 -3.91
N SER A 290 -6.69 -15.84 -4.62
CA SER A 290 -6.59 -14.99 -5.80
C SER A 290 -7.53 -13.80 -5.66
N ALA A 291 -7.04 -12.58 -5.90
CA ALA A 291 -7.87 -11.37 -5.88
C ALA A 291 -8.14 -10.89 -7.31
N GLY A 292 -9.39 -10.59 -7.64
CA GLY A 292 -9.80 -10.09 -8.95
C GLY A 292 -11.31 -10.12 -9.11
N ASN A 293 -11.86 -9.51 -10.16
CA ASN A 293 -13.30 -9.54 -10.45
C ASN A 293 -14.21 -9.20 -9.26
N ASN A 294 -13.79 -8.24 -8.43
CA ASN A 294 -14.50 -7.83 -7.21
C ASN A 294 -14.71 -8.97 -6.20
N GLU A 295 -13.77 -9.92 -6.11
CA GLU A 295 -13.79 -11.02 -5.15
C GLU A 295 -12.38 -11.41 -4.65
N LEU A 296 -12.35 -12.08 -3.51
CA LEU A 296 -11.27 -13.01 -3.15
C LEU A 296 -11.75 -14.43 -3.43
N ASN A 297 -11.06 -15.11 -4.33
CA ASN A 297 -11.28 -16.51 -4.64
C ASN A 297 -10.31 -17.38 -3.83
N PHE A 298 -10.84 -18.41 -3.18
CA PHE A 298 -10.11 -19.34 -2.33
C PHE A 298 -10.11 -20.71 -2.98
N GLN A 299 -8.93 -21.26 -3.26
CA GLN A 299 -8.76 -22.68 -3.54
C GLN A 299 -8.26 -23.37 -2.29
N VAL A 300 -9.17 -23.94 -1.52
CA VAL A 300 -8.90 -24.55 -0.22
C VAL A 300 -8.64 -26.04 -0.39
N LYS A 301 -7.51 -26.51 0.15
CA LYS A 301 -7.21 -27.93 0.29
C LYS A 301 -7.74 -28.42 1.64
N LEU A 302 -8.76 -29.29 1.59
CA LEU A 302 -9.36 -29.89 2.78
C LEU A 302 -8.49 -31.03 3.35
N PRO A 303 -8.73 -31.45 4.61
CA PRO A 303 -7.99 -32.56 5.24
C PRO A 303 -8.07 -33.90 4.50
N ASN A 304 -9.12 -34.10 3.70
CA ASN A 304 -9.29 -35.28 2.85
C ASN A 304 -8.61 -35.14 1.47
N GLU A 305 -7.69 -34.18 1.33
CA GLU A 305 -6.95 -33.86 0.10
C GLU A 305 -7.81 -33.31 -1.06
N GLN A 306 -9.12 -33.14 -0.86
CA GLN A 306 -9.97 -32.52 -1.88
C GLN A 306 -9.74 -31.02 -1.94
N ILE A 307 -9.64 -30.49 -3.16
CA ILE A 307 -9.58 -29.06 -3.40
C ILE A 307 -11.01 -28.56 -3.61
N LYS A 308 -11.45 -27.61 -2.79
CA LYS A 308 -12.72 -26.89 -2.96
C LYS A 308 -12.44 -25.43 -3.27
N GLU A 309 -13.34 -24.84 -4.04
CA GLU A 309 -13.28 -23.43 -4.39
C GLU A 309 -14.39 -22.65 -3.69
N GLY A 310 -14.05 -21.48 -3.16
CA GLY A 310 -14.98 -20.53 -2.57
C GLY A 310 -14.73 -19.12 -3.09
N SER A 311 -15.78 -18.33 -3.26
CA SER A 311 -15.69 -16.95 -3.74
C SER A 311 -16.31 -16.01 -2.72
N PHE A 312 -15.52 -15.02 -2.30
CA PHE A 312 -15.93 -13.97 -1.36
C PHE A 312 -16.04 -12.65 -2.09
N LYS A 313 -17.27 -12.22 -2.39
CA LYS A 313 -17.52 -10.94 -3.08
C LYS A 313 -17.15 -9.76 -2.19
N VAL A 314 -16.41 -8.81 -2.75
CA VAL A 314 -16.01 -7.58 -2.06
C VAL A 314 -17.24 -6.84 -1.54
N THR A 315 -18.34 -6.78 -2.29
CA THR A 315 -19.58 -6.10 -1.87
C THR A 315 -20.21 -6.71 -0.61
N ARG A 316 -19.92 -7.97 -0.28
CA ARG A 316 -20.45 -8.66 0.92
C ARG A 316 -19.50 -8.61 2.12
N MET A 317 -18.34 -7.97 1.98
CA MET A 317 -17.41 -7.73 3.09
C MET A 317 -17.81 -6.45 3.80
N ARG A 318 -18.17 -6.49 5.09
CA ARG A 318 -18.49 -5.28 5.86
C ARG A 318 -17.26 -4.42 6.12
N CYS A 319 -16.19 -5.07 6.52
CA CYS A 319 -14.90 -4.46 6.80
C CYS A 319 -13.79 -5.51 6.77
N TRP A 320 -12.53 -5.04 6.80
CA TRP A 320 -11.38 -5.90 6.99
C TRP A 320 -10.30 -5.23 7.84
N ARG A 321 -9.37 -6.03 8.35
CA ARG A 321 -8.21 -5.56 9.11
C ARG A 321 -6.98 -6.38 8.77
N VAL A 322 -5.82 -5.75 8.86
CA VAL A 322 -4.53 -6.41 8.80
C VAL A 322 -3.94 -6.35 10.20
N THR A 323 -3.51 -7.50 10.73
CA THR A 323 -2.86 -7.61 12.02
C THR A 323 -1.45 -8.17 11.86
N SER A 324 -0.55 -7.71 12.72
CA SER A 324 0.84 -8.15 12.79
C SER A 324 1.11 -8.59 14.23
N SER A 325 1.69 -9.77 14.39
CA SER A 325 2.08 -10.31 15.70
C SER A 325 3.47 -10.91 15.63
N GLN A 326 4.27 -10.72 16.68
CA GLN A 326 5.58 -11.35 16.80
C GLN A 326 5.39 -12.76 17.36
N VAL A 327 5.87 -13.76 16.64
CA VAL A 327 5.85 -15.16 17.09
C VAL A 327 7.30 -15.58 17.37
N PRO A 328 7.60 -16.13 18.57
CA PRO A 328 8.92 -16.69 18.86
C PRO A 328 9.25 -17.81 17.88
N VAL A 329 10.40 -17.75 17.21
CA VAL A 329 10.85 -18.85 16.36
C VAL A 329 11.27 -20.01 17.26
N VAL A 330 10.46 -21.08 17.29
CA VAL A 330 10.84 -22.33 17.93
C VAL A 330 11.72 -23.09 16.93
N ASN A 331 13.04 -22.97 17.08
CA ASN A 331 13.98 -23.80 16.31
C ASN A 331 13.85 -25.26 16.75
N GLY A 332 13.09 -26.06 16.01
CA GLY A 332 13.09 -27.51 16.12
C GLY A 332 14.33 -28.12 15.46
N SER A 333 15.48 -28.08 16.13
CA SER A 333 16.52 -29.11 15.96
C SER A 333 17.52 -29.06 17.13
N SER A 334 17.78 -30.24 17.69
CA SER A 334 18.72 -30.50 18.77
C SER A 334 20.17 -30.29 18.34
N SER A 335 20.87 -29.32 18.92
CA SER A 335 22.34 -29.35 19.04
C SER A 335 22.78 -28.68 20.35
N PRO A 336 23.71 -29.28 21.13
CA PRO A 336 24.08 -28.79 22.44
C PRO A 336 25.38 -27.98 22.35
N THR A 337 25.28 -26.66 22.22
CA THR A 337 26.39 -25.77 22.58
C THR A 337 25.88 -24.37 22.91
N PRO A 338 26.24 -23.79 24.07
CA PRO A 338 25.77 -22.47 24.46
C PRO A 338 26.64 -21.39 23.81
N ALA A 339 26.09 -20.66 22.84
CA ALA A 339 26.67 -19.41 22.35
C ALA A 339 25.95 -18.21 23.01
N PRO A 340 26.66 -17.11 23.32
CA PRO A 340 26.11 -16.02 24.12
C PRO A 340 25.21 -15.10 23.27
N CYS A 341 24.01 -14.85 23.81
CA CYS A 341 23.10 -13.73 23.55
C CYS A 341 23.14 -13.11 22.14
N SER A 342 22.49 -13.76 21.18
CA SER A 342 21.91 -13.07 20.02
C SER A 342 20.39 -13.06 20.16
N SER A 343 19.77 -11.93 19.82
CA SER A 343 18.32 -11.72 19.87
C SER A 343 17.56 -12.93 19.29
N ALA A 344 16.61 -13.46 20.06
CA ALA A 344 15.68 -14.47 19.55
C ALA A 344 15.08 -13.93 18.25
N LYS A 345 15.30 -14.61 17.12
CA LYS A 345 14.65 -14.25 15.87
C LYS A 345 13.14 -14.40 16.10
N CYS A 346 12.40 -13.30 16.10
CA CYS A 346 10.95 -13.32 16.09
C CYS A 346 10.49 -13.28 14.63
N GLU A 347 9.59 -14.18 14.24
CA GLU A 347 8.96 -14.12 12.93
C GLU A 347 7.69 -13.26 13.04
N VAL A 348 7.47 -12.39 12.06
CA VAL A 348 6.27 -11.55 12.01
C VAL A 348 5.16 -12.34 11.34
N LYS A 349 4.15 -12.73 12.11
CA LYS A 349 2.93 -13.34 11.60
C LYS A 349 1.96 -12.25 11.17
N LEU A 350 1.67 -12.21 9.88
CA LEU A 350 0.71 -11.31 9.26
C LEU A 350 -0.62 -12.02 8.97
N GLU A 351 -1.72 -11.35 9.27
CA GLU A 351 -3.06 -11.85 9.02
C GLU A 351 -3.93 -10.79 8.36
N LEU A 352 -4.74 -11.21 7.38
CA LEU A 352 -5.86 -10.44 6.85
C LEU A 352 -7.14 -11.10 7.36
N ALA A 353 -7.94 -10.37 8.12
CA ALA A 353 -9.27 -10.80 8.54
C ALA A 353 -10.32 -9.91 7.90
N PHE A 354 -11.37 -10.48 7.32
CA PHE A 354 -12.51 -9.75 6.79
C PHE A 354 -13.81 -10.31 7.33
N GLU A 355 -14.78 -9.42 7.56
CA GLU A 355 -16.09 -9.80 8.06
C GLU A 355 -17.07 -9.92 6.90
N TYR A 356 -17.55 -11.12 6.67
CA TYR A 356 -18.31 -11.49 5.49
C TYR A 356 -19.77 -11.78 5.83
N LEU A 357 -20.69 -11.23 5.04
CA LEU A 357 -22.11 -11.55 5.10
C LEU A 357 -22.34 -12.92 4.44
N MET A 358 -22.49 -13.96 5.25
CA MET A 358 -22.63 -15.34 4.78
C MET A 358 -24.05 -15.63 4.26
N SER A 359 -25.04 -15.09 4.94
CA SER A 359 -26.46 -15.10 4.59
C SER A 359 -27.12 -13.89 5.23
N LYS A 360 -28.40 -13.64 4.95
CA LYS A 360 -29.17 -12.58 5.62
C LYS A 360 -28.94 -12.60 7.14
N ASP A 361 -28.55 -11.45 7.68
CA ASP A 361 -28.24 -11.21 9.10
C ASP A 361 -27.14 -12.08 9.73
N ARG A 362 -26.35 -12.80 8.92
CA ARG A 362 -25.27 -13.67 9.41
C ARG A 362 -23.90 -13.20 8.93
N LEU A 363 -23.24 -12.37 9.75
CA LEU A 363 -21.85 -11.98 9.55
C LEU A 363 -20.89 -12.99 10.20
N GLN A 364 -19.78 -13.27 9.52
CA GLN A 364 -18.74 -14.15 10.01
C GLN A 364 -17.36 -13.61 9.64
N TRP A 365 -16.42 -13.63 10.57
CA TRP A 365 -15.01 -13.33 10.29
C TRP A 365 -14.34 -14.52 9.60
N VAL A 366 -13.62 -14.23 8.53
CA VAL A 366 -12.71 -15.15 7.84
C VAL A 366 -11.31 -14.57 7.91
N THR A 367 -10.35 -15.40 8.31
CA THR A 367 -8.96 -15.02 8.53
C THR A 367 -8.04 -15.77 7.57
N ILE A 368 -7.12 -15.05 6.95
CA ILE A 368 -6.03 -15.57 6.14
C ILE A 368 -4.73 -15.21 6.87
N THR A 369 -3.94 -16.21 7.25
CA THR A 369 -2.56 -16.03 7.70
C THR A 369 -1.64 -16.13 6.50
N SER A 370 -1.02 -15.02 6.09
CA SER A 370 -0.13 -14.96 4.93
C SER A 370 0.88 -13.82 5.06
N PRO A 371 2.15 -14.02 4.67
CA PRO A 371 3.10 -12.92 4.50
C PRO A 371 2.61 -11.82 3.55
N GLN A 372 1.68 -12.15 2.65
CA GLN A 372 1.08 -11.23 1.67
C GLN A 372 -0.28 -10.64 2.12
N ALA A 373 -0.66 -10.75 3.40
CA ALA A 373 -1.92 -10.19 3.93
C ALA A 373 -2.11 -8.70 3.60
N ILE A 374 -1.03 -7.94 3.62
CA ILE A 374 -0.97 -6.54 3.18
C ILE A 374 -1.37 -6.38 1.72
N MET A 375 -0.77 -7.15 0.82
CA MET A 375 -1.03 -7.04 -0.61
C MET A 375 -2.46 -7.44 -0.92
N MET A 376 -3.00 -8.46 -0.23
CA MET A 376 -4.42 -8.81 -0.30
C MET A 376 -5.30 -7.63 0.16
N SER A 377 -4.96 -6.96 1.25
CA SER A 377 -5.68 -5.75 1.71
C SER A 377 -5.59 -4.60 0.70
N ILE A 378 -4.45 -4.41 0.03
CA ILE A 378 -4.29 -3.41 -1.04
C ILE A 378 -5.20 -3.75 -2.22
N CYS A 379 -5.31 -5.03 -2.58
CA CYS A 379 -6.20 -5.48 -3.65
C CYS A 379 -7.67 -5.22 -3.30
N LEU A 380 -8.10 -5.55 -2.06
CA LEU A 380 -9.45 -5.26 -1.58
C LEU A 380 -9.78 -3.77 -1.67
N GLN A 381 -8.91 -2.91 -1.11
CA GLN A 381 -9.10 -1.46 -1.17
C GLN A 381 -9.20 -0.98 -2.61
N SER A 382 -8.31 -1.44 -3.49
CA SER A 382 -8.30 -1.02 -4.89
C SER A 382 -9.54 -1.47 -5.67
N MET A 383 -10.10 -2.66 -5.38
CA MET A 383 -11.37 -3.10 -5.97
C MET A 383 -12.54 -2.25 -5.47
N VAL A 384 -12.57 -1.93 -4.17
CA VAL A 384 -13.60 -1.03 -3.60
C VAL A 384 -13.53 0.35 -4.23
N ASP A 385 -12.35 0.96 -4.31
CA ASP A 385 -12.17 2.29 -4.91
C ASP A 385 -12.69 2.32 -6.35
N GLU A 386 -12.38 1.30 -7.16
CA GLU A 386 -12.86 1.18 -8.54
C GLU A 386 -14.38 1.03 -8.61
N LEU A 387 -14.98 0.22 -7.75
CA LEU A 387 -16.44 0.04 -7.65
C LEU A 387 -17.14 1.36 -7.28
N MET A 388 -16.60 2.10 -6.32
CA MET A 388 -17.17 3.37 -5.88
C MET A 388 -17.11 4.45 -6.96
N VAL A 389 -16.02 4.47 -7.76
CA VAL A 389 -15.93 5.37 -8.92
C VAL A 389 -16.98 5.02 -9.98
N LYS A 390 -17.21 3.73 -10.26
CA LYS A 390 -18.27 3.33 -11.20
C LYS A 390 -19.67 3.67 -10.70
N LYS A 391 -19.97 3.39 -9.42
CA LYS A 391 -21.28 3.64 -8.81
C LYS A 391 -21.65 5.14 -8.82
N SER A 392 -20.65 6.00 -8.67
CA SER A 392 -20.84 7.46 -8.74
C SER A 392 -20.93 8.02 -10.17
N GLY A 393 -20.91 7.17 -11.21
CA GLY A 393 -20.84 7.59 -12.61
C GLY A 393 -19.52 8.29 -12.96
N GLY A 394 -18.52 8.16 -12.10
CA GLY A 394 -17.20 8.72 -12.27
C GLY A 394 -16.44 8.03 -13.41
N SER A 395 -15.56 8.78 -14.06
CA SER A 395 -14.65 8.20 -15.04
C SER A 395 -13.40 7.69 -14.33
N ILE A 396 -13.03 6.43 -14.55
CA ILE A 396 -11.74 5.92 -14.05
C ILE A 396 -10.58 6.74 -14.59
N LYS A 397 -10.68 7.27 -15.82
CA LYS A 397 -9.69 8.21 -16.39
C LYS A 397 -9.49 9.43 -15.50
N LYS A 398 -10.54 9.91 -14.80
CA LYS A 398 -10.42 11.00 -13.82
C LYS A 398 -9.84 10.52 -12.49
N MET A 399 -10.17 9.33 -12.00
CA MET A 399 -9.53 8.75 -10.79
C MET A 399 -8.03 8.59 -11.01
N LEU A 400 -7.65 8.07 -12.17
CA LEU A 400 -6.28 7.85 -12.59
C LEU A 400 -5.55 9.17 -12.91
N ARG A 401 -6.24 10.17 -13.49
CA ARG A 401 -5.70 11.52 -13.75
C ARG A 401 -5.68 12.45 -12.55
N LYS A 402 -6.49 12.25 -11.49
CA LYS A 402 -6.44 13.12 -10.31
C LYS A 402 -5.09 13.01 -9.59
N ARG A 403 -4.36 11.92 -9.81
CA ARG A 403 -2.93 11.75 -9.47
C ARG A 403 -1.97 12.61 -10.30
N HIS A 404 -2.38 13.03 -11.49
CA HIS A 404 -1.55 13.70 -12.50
C HIS A 404 -1.57 15.25 -12.40
N ASN A 405 -2.49 15.83 -11.63
CA ASN A 405 -2.64 17.29 -11.53
C ASN A 405 -1.62 17.97 -10.59
N GLY A 406 -0.59 17.24 -10.15
CA GLY A 406 0.54 17.74 -9.37
C GLY A 406 1.79 18.05 -10.19
N SER A 407 1.68 18.18 -11.53
CA SER A 407 2.82 18.52 -12.39
C SER A 407 3.40 19.90 -12.01
N LEU A 408 4.37 19.89 -11.10
CA LEU A 408 5.42 20.88 -11.08
C LEU A 408 6.40 20.44 -12.17
N HIS A 409 6.44 21.20 -13.26
CA HIS A 409 7.54 21.16 -14.21
C HIS A 409 8.86 21.06 -13.44
N ARG A 410 9.69 20.08 -13.82
CA ARG A 410 11.09 19.94 -13.43
C ARG A 410 11.75 21.32 -13.57
N SER A 411 11.82 22.07 -12.47
CA SER A 411 12.50 23.35 -12.47
C SER A 411 13.97 23.03 -12.65
N GLU A 412 14.54 23.46 -13.77
CA GLU A 412 15.98 23.44 -14.01
C GLU A 412 16.67 24.25 -12.90
N SER A 413 17.02 23.59 -11.81
CA SER A 413 17.97 24.07 -10.83
C SER A 413 18.77 22.87 -10.35
N LEU A 414 19.69 22.47 -11.21
CA LEU A 414 20.85 21.67 -10.86
C LEU A 414 21.71 22.47 -9.87
N GLN A 415 21.43 22.34 -8.58
CA GLN A 415 22.43 22.51 -7.53
C GLN A 415 22.21 21.47 -6.46
N ALA A 416 23.25 20.70 -6.16
CA ALA A 416 23.33 19.82 -5.00
C ALA A 416 23.23 20.66 -3.72
N VAL A 417 22.01 20.93 -3.27
CA VAL A 417 21.76 21.56 -1.98
C VAL A 417 21.80 20.44 -0.95
N LYS A 418 22.81 20.48 -0.07
CA LYS A 418 22.83 19.66 1.15
C LYS A 418 21.48 19.80 1.84
N SER A 419 20.80 18.68 2.06
CA SER A 419 19.52 18.62 2.77
C SER A 419 19.64 19.40 4.09
N PRO A 420 18.82 20.43 4.34
CA PRO A 420 18.71 20.99 5.68
C PRO A 420 18.19 19.88 6.60
N PRO A 421 18.72 19.71 7.83
CA PRO A 421 18.12 18.78 8.79
C PRO A 421 16.65 19.14 8.99
N LEU A 422 15.80 18.14 9.26
CA LEU A 422 14.41 18.37 9.66
C LEU A 422 14.36 19.28 10.90
N LEU A 423 14.21 20.58 10.62
CA LEU A 423 13.89 21.71 11.50
C LEU A 423 14.64 21.74 12.84
N ASP A 424 15.57 22.69 12.96
CA ASP A 424 16.02 23.17 14.26
C ASP A 424 14.84 23.72 15.07
N SER A 425 14.82 23.37 16.36
CA SER A 425 13.77 23.79 17.29
C SER A 425 13.86 25.29 17.58
N PRO A 426 12.74 26.01 17.79
CA PRO A 426 12.81 27.36 18.34
C PRO A 426 13.30 27.30 19.80
N ASP A 427 14.41 27.99 20.06
CA ASP A 427 15.00 28.24 21.38
C ASP A 427 13.99 29.02 22.27
N PRO A 428 13.77 28.68 23.55
CA PRO A 428 12.67 29.24 24.33
C PRO A 428 12.94 30.64 24.90
N ASN A 429 13.91 31.39 24.37
CA ASN A 429 14.40 32.62 24.98
C ASN A 429 14.37 33.85 24.04
N ARG A 430 13.24 34.09 23.37
CA ARG A 430 13.03 35.39 22.71
C ARG A 430 11.59 35.84 22.74
N ASP A 431 11.20 36.42 23.88
CA ASP A 431 10.09 37.36 23.95
C ASP A 431 10.39 38.58 23.09
N GLN A 432 9.50 38.89 22.14
CA GLN A 432 9.22 40.28 21.78
C GLN A 432 7.82 40.41 21.20
N ILE A 433 6.99 41.10 21.99
CA ILE A 433 5.63 41.54 21.73
C ILE A 433 5.61 42.46 20.51
N VAL A 434 4.81 42.13 19.49
CA VAL A 434 4.26 43.12 18.56
C VAL A 434 2.77 42.84 18.35
N LYS A 435 1.95 43.71 18.92
CA LYS A 435 0.51 43.83 18.66
C LYS A 435 0.30 44.25 17.21
N LEU A 436 -0.50 43.49 16.45
CA LEU A 436 -1.26 44.07 15.35
C LEU A 436 -2.72 43.61 15.40
N SER A 437 -3.56 44.59 15.67
CA SER A 437 -5.01 44.55 15.59
C SER A 437 -5.47 44.77 14.15
N THR A 438 -6.31 43.90 13.60
CA THR A 438 -7.28 44.31 12.57
C THR A 438 -8.44 43.32 12.43
N LYS A 439 -9.59 43.77 12.94
CA LYS A 439 -10.96 43.70 12.39
C LYS A 439 -11.45 42.38 11.79
N LEU A 440 -12.30 41.73 12.58
CA LEU A 440 -13.34 40.78 12.17
C LEU A 440 -14.43 41.47 11.33
N SER A 441 -14.88 40.81 10.26
CA SER A 441 -16.22 40.99 9.70
C SER A 441 -16.94 39.64 9.64
N SER A 442 -18.13 39.66 10.19
CA SER A 442 -19.07 38.58 10.44
C SER A 442 -19.83 38.16 9.18
N VAL A 443 -19.97 36.85 8.94
CA VAL A 443 -21.10 36.30 8.18
C VAL A 443 -21.58 35.01 8.88
N SER A 444 -22.81 35.05 9.36
CA SER A 444 -23.56 33.90 9.87
C SER A 444 -24.13 33.09 8.72
N LEU A 445 -24.05 31.76 8.80
CA LEU A 445 -24.92 30.86 8.05
C LEU A 445 -25.55 29.84 9.02
N LYS A 446 -26.88 29.97 9.17
CA LYS A 446 -27.80 28.94 9.67
C LYS A 446 -27.59 27.68 8.80
N GLY A 447 -27.45 26.47 9.33
CA GLY A 447 -28.33 25.83 10.31
C GLY A 447 -29.34 24.96 9.56
N ILE A 448 -28.91 23.77 9.12
CA ILE A 448 -29.82 22.68 8.72
C ILE A 448 -29.36 21.43 9.47
N SER A 449 -30.14 21.09 10.50
CA SER A 449 -30.02 19.88 11.28
C SER A 449 -30.51 18.69 10.46
N ALA A 450 -29.70 17.65 10.36
CA ALA A 450 -30.16 16.30 10.10
C ALA A 450 -29.47 15.38 11.11
N SER A 451 -30.22 15.03 12.15
CA SER A 451 -29.91 14.01 13.13
C SER A 451 -29.80 12.65 12.43
N ASN A 452 -28.67 11.97 12.57
CA ASN A 452 -28.62 10.52 12.55
C ASN A 452 -27.72 10.04 13.69
N SER A 453 -28.35 9.35 14.61
CA SER A 453 -27.76 8.67 15.75
C SER A 453 -26.94 7.47 15.29
N ALA A 454 -25.63 7.56 15.42
CA ALA A 454 -24.73 6.41 15.46
C ALA A 454 -23.60 6.76 16.43
N ASN A 455 -23.85 6.56 17.72
CA ASN A 455 -22.78 6.56 18.72
C ASN A 455 -22.47 5.13 19.14
N ASP A 456 -21.17 4.94 19.32
CA ASP A 456 -20.50 3.92 20.11
C ASP A 456 -20.28 2.54 19.47
N ILE A 457 -19.36 2.53 18.50
CA ILE A 457 -18.40 1.42 18.36
C ILE A 457 -17.00 1.98 18.64
N SER A 458 -16.49 1.70 19.83
CA SER A 458 -15.10 1.93 20.21
C SER A 458 -14.18 0.95 19.46
N GLY A 459 -13.14 1.45 18.78
CA GLY A 459 -11.98 0.67 18.34
C GLY A 459 -11.59 0.85 16.86
N ASN A 460 -10.71 1.81 16.59
CA ASN A 460 -10.37 2.40 15.28
C ASN A 460 -9.46 1.54 14.35
N ASP A 461 -9.51 0.20 14.42
CA ASP A 461 -8.56 -0.67 13.68
C ASP A 461 -9.13 -1.33 12.41
N PHE A 462 -10.33 -0.94 11.96
CA PHE A 462 -11.03 -1.58 10.84
C PHE A 462 -11.04 -0.69 9.58
N HIS A 463 -10.81 -1.29 8.41
CA HIS A 463 -11.11 -0.66 7.12
C HIS A 463 -12.60 -0.89 6.82
N GLY A 464 -13.43 0.15 6.95
CA GLY A 464 -14.83 0.09 6.53
C GLY A 464 -14.95 -0.06 5.01
N ASN A 465 -15.87 -0.92 4.56
CA ASN A 465 -16.11 -1.12 3.14
C ASN A 465 -17.35 -0.35 2.67
N TYR A 466 -17.14 0.77 1.98
CA TYR A 466 -18.23 1.58 1.43
C TYR A 466 -19.06 0.86 0.34
N ALA A 467 -18.53 -0.21 -0.27
CA ALA A 467 -19.30 -1.02 -1.21
C ALA A 467 -20.37 -1.88 -0.50
N PHE A 468 -20.27 -2.10 0.81
CA PHE A 468 -21.22 -2.89 1.60
C PHE A 468 -22.58 -2.22 1.78
N GLU A 469 -22.63 -0.89 1.82
CA GLU A 469 -23.88 -0.12 1.99
C GLU A 469 -24.80 -0.17 0.76
N GLY A 470 -24.35 -0.81 -0.33
CA GLY A 470 -25.09 -0.95 -1.58
C GLY A 470 -25.80 -2.30 -1.80
N ILE A 471 -25.77 -3.21 -0.83
CA ILE A 471 -26.38 -4.55 -0.96
C ILE A 471 -27.89 -4.41 -1.10
N GLY A 472 -28.45 -4.86 -2.22
CA GLY A 472 -29.89 -5.04 -2.42
C GLY A 472 -30.37 -6.43 -1.98
N ASP A 473 -31.69 -6.66 -1.95
CA ASP A 473 -32.24 -8.01 -1.67
C ASP A 473 -31.76 -9.07 -2.69
N ASP A 474 -31.39 -8.65 -3.91
CA ASP A 474 -30.83 -9.51 -4.96
C ASP A 474 -29.39 -9.97 -4.70
N ASP A 475 -28.68 -9.30 -3.77
CA ASP A 475 -27.28 -9.59 -3.42
C ASP A 475 -27.16 -10.55 -2.22
N LEU A 476 -28.27 -11.02 -1.62
CA LEU A 476 -28.33 -11.77 -0.35
C LEU A 476 -28.30 -13.29 -0.47
#